data_AF-A0A7J4LLG3-F1
#
_entry.id   AF-A0A7J4LLG3-F1
#
_cell.length_a   1.000
_cell.length_b   1.000
_cell.length_c   1.000
_cell.angle_alpha   90.00
_cell.angle_beta   90.00
_cell.angle_gamma   90.00
#
_symmetry.space_group_name_H-M   'P 1'
#
loop_
_entity.id
_entity.type
_entity.pdbx_description
1 polymer ?
#
loop_
_entity_poly.entity_id
_entity_poly.type
_entity_poly.pdbx_seq_one_letter_code
_entity_poly.pdbx_strand_id
1 'polypeptide(L)'
;MKFVILVGDGMADYPLPELGGRTPLQEADIPNLDFIAKNGKCGLARTVPDGFIPGSDVANLSILGYDPKKYYTGRGPLEAASMGVSLKLGDVAFRCNLIT
;
A
#
# COMPACT_ATOMS: atom_id res chain seq x y z
N MET A 1 8.73 7.09 22.68
CA MET A 1 7.58 6.25 22.29
C MET A 1 7.95 5.52 21.00
N LYS A 2 7.56 4.25 20.83
CA LYS A 2 7.82 3.48 19.60
C LYS A 2 6.49 3.27 18.86
N PHE A 3 6.53 3.22 17.53
CA PHE A 3 5.36 3.02 16.68
C PHE A 3 5.57 1.80 15.78
N VAL A 4 4.47 1.11 15.48
CA VAL A 4 4.41 0.02 14.51
C VAL A 4 3.29 0.34 13.53
N ILE A 5 3.59 0.30 12.23
CA ILE A 5 2.60 0.43 11.16
C ILE A 5 2.52 -0.92 10.47
N LEU A 6 1.33 -1.54 10.52
CA LEU A 6 1.05 -2.80 9.82
C LEU A 6 0.16 -2.50 8.61
N VAL A 7 0.62 -2.89 7.42
CA VAL A 7 -0.12 -2.70 6.16
C VAL A 7 -0.51 -4.06 5.61
N GLY A 8 -1.81 -4.36 5.58
CA GLY A 8 -2.33 -5.52 4.85
C GLY A 8 -2.44 -5.18 3.37
N ASP A 9 -1.46 -5.59 2.56
CA ASP A 9 -1.46 -5.33 1.13
C ASP A 9 -2.67 -5.98 0.45
N GLY A 10 -3.44 -5.19 -0.29
CA GLY A 10 -4.69 -5.65 -0.92
C GLY A 10 -5.76 -6.15 0.04
N MET A 11 -5.69 -5.84 1.35
CA MET A 11 -6.58 -6.43 2.36
C MET A 11 -8.05 -5.96 2.27
N ALA A 12 -8.29 -4.78 1.68
CA ALA A 12 -9.63 -4.29 1.44
C ALA A 12 -10.24 -4.98 0.22
N ASP A 13 -11.50 -5.37 0.31
CA ASP A 13 -12.22 -6.05 -0.76
C ASP A 13 -13.71 -5.67 -0.75
N TYR A 14 -14.43 -6.12 -1.76
CA TYR A 14 -15.87 -6.02 -1.89
C TYR A 14 -16.58 -7.18 -1.19
N PRO A 15 -17.86 -6.99 -0.80
CA PRO A 15 -18.73 -8.08 -0.41
C PRO A 15 -18.86 -9.15 -1.50
N LEU A 16 -18.71 -10.43 -1.13
CA LEU A 16 -18.77 -11.56 -2.05
C LEU A 16 -20.04 -12.42 -1.82
N PRO A 17 -20.83 -12.76 -2.86
CA PRO A 17 -22.02 -13.60 -2.72
C PRO A 17 -21.77 -14.97 -2.07
N GLU A 18 -20.66 -15.63 -2.41
CA GLU A 18 -20.24 -16.92 -1.87
C GLU A 18 -19.89 -16.86 -0.38
N LEU A 19 -19.60 -15.66 0.15
CA LEU A 19 -19.40 -15.39 1.58
C LEU A 19 -20.67 -14.83 2.24
N GLY A 20 -21.83 -14.98 1.61
CA GLY A 20 -23.09 -14.44 2.11
C GLY A 20 -23.10 -12.91 2.21
N GLY A 21 -22.42 -12.22 1.30
CA GLY A 21 -22.34 -10.76 1.27
C GLY A 21 -21.33 -10.15 2.25
N ARG A 22 -20.36 -10.93 2.72
CA ARG A 22 -19.22 -10.45 3.53
C ARG A 22 -17.97 -10.26 2.67
N THR A 23 -17.06 -9.40 3.12
CA THR A 23 -15.69 -9.34 2.55
C THR A 23 -14.84 -10.50 3.10
N PRO A 24 -13.74 -10.88 2.45
CA PRO A 24 -12.81 -11.88 2.98
C PRO A 24 -12.29 -11.54 4.38
N LEU A 25 -12.03 -10.25 4.66
CA LEU A 25 -11.59 -9.80 5.99
C LEU A 25 -12.66 -9.98 7.07
N GLN A 26 -13.95 -9.83 6.71
CA GLN A 26 -15.06 -10.08 7.62
C GLN A 26 -15.33 -11.57 7.85
N GLU A 27 -14.99 -12.43 6.88
CA GLU A 27 -15.16 -13.87 7.00
C GLU A 27 -14.02 -14.54 7.79
N ALA A 28 -12.82 -13.99 7.72
CA ALA A 28 -11.65 -14.59 8.33
C ALA A 28 -11.74 -14.64 9.88
N ASP A 29 -11.21 -15.71 10.48
CA ASP A 29 -11.01 -15.80 11.93
C ASP A 29 -9.76 -15.00 12.33
N ILE A 30 -9.95 -13.74 12.73
CA ILE A 30 -8.88 -12.76 13.01
C ILE A 30 -8.98 -12.15 14.42
N PRO A 31 -8.95 -12.97 15.50
CA PRO A 31 -9.26 -12.53 16.86
C PRO A 31 -8.33 -11.43 17.39
N ASN A 32 -7.08 -11.39 16.89
CA ASN A 32 -6.10 -10.36 17.27
C ASN A 32 -6.40 -9.00 16.62
N LEU A 33 -6.84 -8.96 15.36
CA LEU A 33 -7.24 -7.72 14.69
C LEU A 33 -8.56 -7.22 15.29
N ASP A 34 -9.49 -8.12 15.60
CA ASP A 34 -10.74 -7.79 16.30
C ASP A 34 -10.48 -7.19 17.69
N PHE A 35 -9.54 -7.77 18.44
CA PHE A 35 -9.11 -7.23 19.72
C PHE A 35 -8.56 -5.80 19.57
N ILE A 36 -7.71 -5.54 18.58
CA ILE A 36 -7.15 -4.20 18.32
C ILE A 36 -8.26 -3.22 17.92
N ALA A 37 -9.18 -3.63 17.05
CA ALA A 37 -10.30 -2.79 16.61
C ALA A 37 -11.23 -2.42 17.77
N LYS A 38 -11.58 -3.39 18.62
CA LYS A 38 -12.48 -3.19 19.78
C LYS A 38 -11.87 -2.33 20.88
N ASN A 39 -10.55 -2.40 21.06
CA ASN A 39 -9.82 -1.65 22.12
C ASN A 39 -9.09 -0.42 21.58
N GLY A 40 -9.28 -0.08 20.30
CA GLY A 40 -8.60 0.98 19.60
C GLY A 40 -9.56 2.01 18.99
N LYS A 41 -9.14 2.57 17.86
CA LYS A 41 -9.98 3.45 17.04
C LYS A 41 -9.96 2.95 15.60
N CYS A 42 -11.14 2.81 15.03
CA CYS A 42 -11.32 2.44 13.63
C CYS A 42 -11.67 3.66 12.79
N GLY A 43 -11.34 3.59 11.50
CA GLY A 43 -11.65 4.62 10.52
C GLY A 43 -11.29 4.15 9.12
N LEU A 44 -11.61 4.97 8.13
CA LEU A 44 -11.21 4.75 6.75
C LEU A 44 -10.00 5.64 6.43
N ALA A 45 -9.05 5.08 5.69
CA ALA A 45 -7.87 5.80 5.23
C ALA A 45 -7.79 5.75 3.69
N ARG A 46 -7.64 6.91 3.06
CA ARG A 46 -7.32 7.01 1.63
C ARG A 46 -5.81 7.13 1.49
N THR A 47 -5.15 6.06 1.06
CA THR A 47 -3.69 6.00 0.91
C THR A 47 -3.21 6.42 -0.47
N VAL A 48 -4.09 6.38 -1.48
CA VAL A 48 -3.81 6.85 -2.83
C VAL A 48 -4.64 8.12 -3.09
N PRO A 49 -4.00 9.29 -3.25
CA PRO A 49 -4.70 10.53 -3.56
C PRO A 49 -5.35 10.49 -4.95
N ASP A 50 -6.36 11.34 -5.15
CA ASP A 50 -6.99 11.47 -6.47
C ASP A 50 -5.98 11.92 -7.53
N GLY A 51 -6.11 11.37 -8.74
CA GLY A 51 -5.19 11.61 -9.86
C GLY A 51 -3.99 10.66 -9.92
N PHE A 52 -3.85 9.73 -8.97
CA PHE A 52 -2.82 8.69 -9.00
C PHE A 52 -3.42 7.32 -9.31
N ILE A 53 -2.65 6.49 -10.03
CA ILE A 53 -2.96 5.08 -10.20
C ILE A 53 -2.80 4.37 -8.84
N PRO A 54 -3.75 3.51 -8.43
CA PRO A 54 -3.66 2.79 -7.17
C PRO A 54 -2.55 1.73 -7.24
N GLY A 55 -1.34 2.12 -6.84
CA GLY A 55 -0.17 1.25 -6.74
C GLY A 55 0.45 1.28 -5.35
N SER A 56 1.13 0.20 -4.97
CA SER A 56 1.81 0.07 -3.68
C SER A 56 2.90 1.13 -3.49
N ASP A 57 3.50 1.62 -4.57
CA ASP A 57 4.46 2.72 -4.57
C ASP A 57 3.86 4.02 -4.02
N VAL A 58 2.76 4.50 -4.62
CA VAL A 58 2.06 5.71 -4.18
C VAL A 58 1.46 5.53 -2.78
N ALA A 59 0.86 4.37 -2.51
CA ALA A 59 0.22 4.09 -1.23
C ALA A 59 1.22 4.11 -0.06
N ASN A 60 2.37 3.44 -0.21
CA ASN A 60 3.40 3.42 0.84
C ASN A 60 4.05 4.79 1.02
N LEU A 61 4.24 5.56 -0.05
CA LEU A 61 4.75 6.92 0.04
C LEU A 61 3.83 7.79 0.92
N SER A 62 2.52 7.73 0.70
CA SER A 62 1.52 8.43 1.54
C SER A 62 1.50 7.92 2.99
N ILE A 63 1.57 6.61 3.21
CA ILE A 63 1.57 6.01 4.57
C ILE A 63 2.79 6.48 5.38
N LEU A 64 3.94 6.63 4.72
CA LEU A 64 5.17 7.16 5.33
C LEU A 64 5.15 8.68 5.53
N GLY A 65 4.09 9.36 5.09
CA GLY A 65 3.88 10.80 5.31
C GLY A 65 4.43 11.72 4.21
N TYR A 66 4.84 11.17 3.06
CA TYR A 66 5.28 11.98 1.92
C TYR A 66 4.09 12.34 1.03
N ASP A 67 4.10 13.56 0.49
CA ASP A 67 3.13 13.99 -0.53
C ASP A 67 3.51 13.40 -1.91
N PRO A 68 2.70 12.48 -2.48
CA PRO A 68 3.00 11.91 -3.80
C PRO A 68 3.04 12.96 -4.91
N LYS A 69 2.30 14.07 -4.80
CA LYS A 69 2.33 15.14 -5.82
C LYS A 69 3.70 15.81 -5.91
N LYS A 70 4.46 15.82 -4.82
CA LYS A 70 5.77 16.44 -4.76
C LYS A 70 6.91 15.45 -4.98
N TYR A 71 6.78 14.22 -4.48
CA TYR A 71 7.91 13.29 -4.38
C TYR A 71 7.79 12.06 -5.28
N TYR A 72 6.61 11.76 -5.83
CA TYR A 72 6.48 10.58 -6.69
C TYR A 72 7.00 10.87 -8.10
N THR A 73 8.07 10.16 -8.49
CA THR A 73 8.71 10.28 -9.80
C THR A 73 8.51 9.03 -10.66
N GLY A 74 7.55 8.17 -10.30
CA GLY A 74 7.31 6.88 -10.94
C GLY A 74 7.95 5.69 -10.19
N ARG A 75 7.55 4.47 -10.61
CA ARG A 75 7.96 3.22 -9.95
C ARG A 75 9.43 2.86 -10.13
N GLY A 76 10.00 3.15 -11.30
CA GLY A 76 11.36 2.74 -11.67
C GLY A 76 12.43 3.16 -10.64
N PRO A 77 12.51 4.45 -10.24
CA PRO A 77 13.48 4.89 -9.24
C PRO A 77 13.36 4.19 -7.88
N LEU A 78 12.14 3.83 -7.45
CA LEU A 78 11.92 3.11 -6.19
C LEU A 78 12.46 1.67 -6.27
N GLU A 79 12.24 0.98 -7.40
CA GLU A 79 12.75 -0.38 -7.62
C GLU A 79 14.28 -0.38 -7.78
N ALA A 80 14.85 0.62 -8.44
CA ALA A 80 16.31 0.77 -8.52
C ALA A 80 16.94 0.92 -7.12
N ALA A 81 16.34 1.75 -6.26
CA ALA A 81 16.78 1.92 -4.88
C ALA A 81 16.67 0.62 -4.07
N SER A 82 15.59 -0.17 -4.25
CA SER A 82 15.43 -1.46 -3.55
C SER A 82 16.50 -2.48 -3.95
N MET A 83 17.02 -2.38 -5.18
CA MET A 83 18.12 -3.21 -5.69
C MET A 83 19.53 -2.66 -5.35
N GLY A 84 19.62 -1.53 -4.65
CA GLY A 84 20.90 -0.87 -4.35
C GLY A 84 21.55 -0.17 -5.56
N VAL A 85 20.79 0.05 -6.63
CA VAL A 85 21.26 0.80 -7.80
C VAL A 85 21.19 2.30 -7.50
N SER A 86 22.34 2.96 -7.52
CA SER A 86 22.42 4.41 -7.30
C SER A 86 22.03 5.16 -8.58
N LEU A 87 21.11 6.13 -8.45
CA LEU A 87 20.69 7.01 -9.53
C LEU A 87 21.15 8.45 -9.26
N LYS A 88 21.48 9.19 -10.32
CA LYS A 88 21.74 10.62 -10.29
C LYS A 88 20.47 11.40 -10.65
N LEU A 89 20.47 12.70 -10.35
CA LEU A 89 19.40 13.59 -10.81
C LEU A 89 19.34 13.59 -12.34
N GLY A 90 18.16 13.32 -12.89
CA GLY A 90 17.92 13.23 -14.33
C GLY A 90 18.04 11.81 -14.91
N ASP A 91 18.54 10.83 -14.14
CA ASP A 91 18.50 9.43 -14.58
C ASP A 91 17.06 8.92 -14.62
N VAL A 92 16.77 8.08 -15.61
CA VAL A 92 15.47 7.43 -15.78
C VAL A 92 15.65 5.94 -15.56
N ALA A 93 14.86 5.38 -14.64
CA ALA A 93 14.85 3.94 -14.36
C ALA A 93 13.58 3.30 -14.94
N PHE A 94 13.75 2.13 -15.56
CA PHE A 94 12.66 1.32 -16.10
C PHE A 94 12.59 -0.01 -15.38
N ARG A 95 11.38 -0.44 -15.04
CA ARG A 95 11.12 -1.82 -14.62
C ARG A 95 10.90 -2.65 -15.88
N CYS A 96 11.74 -3.66 -16.09
CA CYS A 96 11.65 -4.54 -17.24
C CYS A 96 11.33 -5.97 -16.79
N ASN A 97 10.56 -6.67 -17.61
CA ASN A 97 10.34 -8.11 -17.48
C ASN A 97 11.04 -8.81 -18.64
N LEU A 98 11.68 -9.95 -18.38
CA LEU A 98 12.14 -10.84 -19.45
C LEU A 98 10.94 -11.65 -19.96
N ILE A 99 10.78 -11.71 -21.27
CA ILE A 99 9.73 -12.47 -21.97
C ILE A 99 10.39 -13.39 -23.00
N THR A 100 9.77 -14.53 -23.31
CA THR A 100 10.23 -15.50 -24.32
C THR A 100 9.08 -15.80 -25.27
#